data_AF-A0A1G2Q5N1-F1
#
_entry.id   AF-A0A1G2Q5N1-F1
#
_cell.length_a   1.000
_cell.length_b   1.000
_cell.length_c   1.000
_cell.angle_alpha   90.00
_cell.angle_beta   90.00
_cell.angle_gamma   90.00
#
_symmetry.space_group_name_H-M   'P 1'
#
loop_
_entity.id
_entity.type
_entity.pdbx_description
1 polymer ?
#
loop_
_entity_poly.entity_id
_entity_poly.type
_entity_poly.pdbx_seq_one_letter_code
_entity_poly.pdbx_strand_id
1 'polypeptide(L)'
;MTLSSRRILYISFIAVFFIAGGIILFYLQGYRLNTDNNKLQIERTGAIQAESEPKGATINLNGEIVSDKTPATLLSLKPGDYQLGLKLAGFQSWTKTVSVAASEVTFSGEITLWPEPNSGEALGIKKINNSWLSPNGENLLYSTKPTAGNELWLLNLKSGQSRLLARQATSEIISLEWSPSSREILTQESSGKNLFWQVFDLEDNSWQYITPPEGLNFAIMHWGEGRNLIYGASANELYEFNLRTQSSKLIWRERLNDFRVYDEVIFALARQAGEGVSLKLINLSNLTTIPLEENPILSTNVKFLTGNFDWLPLFDADRHSLYLLHSPLSETKPIRTLPEVTTVSWANDQSLVITNNFEIWLYNFNDESPTFVERLSLNLSGALRYGDAPYVLFFSGNEVWALELDNRGERQRWQIGKFNNDLVGVFLSPDNKTLTVQTTQDIYRLNLQTELNSSEPPAGSPATMIQKYLHLSNSQ
;
A
#
# COMPACT_ATOMS: atom_id res chain seq x y z
N MET A 1 -39.22 -61.04 -28.91
CA MET A 1 -39.23 -60.82 -27.43
C MET A 1 -40.67 -60.83 -26.94
N THR A 2 -40.99 -61.53 -25.86
CA THR A 2 -42.32 -61.47 -25.24
C THR A 2 -42.52 -60.13 -24.53
N LEU A 3 -43.77 -59.72 -24.30
CA LEU A 3 -44.10 -58.48 -23.56
C LEU A 3 -43.38 -58.42 -22.20
N SER A 4 -43.28 -59.57 -21.53
CA SER A 4 -42.56 -59.72 -20.26
C SER A 4 -41.05 -59.49 -20.40
N SER A 5 -40.41 -60.00 -21.45
CA SER A 5 -38.97 -59.76 -21.69
C SER A 5 -38.66 -58.28 -21.94
N ARG A 6 -39.53 -57.55 -22.65
CA ARG A 6 -39.38 -56.10 -22.89
C ARG A 6 -39.51 -55.29 -21.60
N ARG A 7 -40.47 -55.65 -20.74
CA ARG A 7 -40.67 -55.01 -19.42
C ARG A 7 -39.50 -55.25 -18.48
N ILE A 8 -38.97 -56.48 -18.43
CA ILE A 8 -37.79 -56.83 -17.63
C ILE A 8 -36.57 -56.04 -18.09
N LEU A 9 -36.32 -55.97 -19.40
CA LEU A 9 -35.23 -55.19 -19.95
C LEU A 9 -35.35 -53.70 -19.59
N TYR A 10 -36.54 -53.11 -19.76
CA TYR A 10 -36.78 -51.71 -19.39
C TYR A 10 -36.54 -51.43 -17.90
N ILE A 11 -37.06 -52.30 -17.01
CA ILE A 11 -36.84 -52.18 -15.56
C ILE A 11 -35.35 -52.33 -15.22
N SER A 12 -34.61 -53.21 -15.91
CA SER A 12 -33.17 -53.35 -15.70
C SER A 12 -32.39 -52.09 -16.05
N PHE A 13 -32.76 -51.37 -17.12
CA PHE A 13 -32.13 -50.09 -17.46
C PHE A 13 -32.41 -49.01 -16.41
N ILE A 14 -33.64 -48.95 -15.89
CA ILE A 14 -33.99 -48.05 -14.79
C ILE A 14 -33.16 -48.38 -13.54
N ALA A 15 -33.07 -49.66 -13.17
CA ALA A 15 -32.27 -50.09 -12.03
C ALA A 15 -30.78 -49.74 -12.21
N VAL A 16 -30.21 -50.00 -13.39
CA VAL A 16 -28.83 -49.64 -13.73
C VAL A 16 -28.63 -48.13 -13.66
N PHE A 17 -29.58 -47.33 -14.15
CA PHE A 17 -29.51 -45.87 -14.09
C PHE A 17 -29.46 -45.37 -12.64
N PHE A 18 -30.32 -45.87 -11.76
CA PHE A 18 -30.30 -45.47 -10.34
C PHE A 18 -29.04 -45.95 -9.61
N ILE A 19 -28.53 -47.15 -9.94
CA ILE A 19 -27.27 -47.67 -9.37
C ILE A 19 -26.08 -46.82 -9.85
N ALA A 20 -25.95 -46.61 -11.16
CA ALA A 20 -24.87 -45.83 -11.74
C ALA A 20 -24.92 -44.36 -11.28
N GLY A 21 -26.12 -43.75 -11.28
CA GLY A 21 -26.34 -42.41 -10.76
C GLY A 21 -25.99 -42.29 -9.28
N GLY A 22 -26.39 -43.26 -8.47
CA GLY A 22 -26.02 -43.32 -7.05
C GLY A 22 -24.51 -43.43 -6.84
N ILE A 23 -23.85 -44.32 -7.59
CA ILE A 23 -22.38 -44.48 -7.54
C ILE A 23 -21.68 -43.17 -7.92
N ILE A 24 -22.15 -42.49 -8.97
CA ILE A 24 -21.62 -41.19 -9.39
C ILE A 24 -21.83 -40.14 -8.30
N LEU A 25 -23.01 -40.09 -7.66
CA LEU A 25 -23.27 -39.16 -6.57
C LEU A 25 -22.35 -39.40 -5.36
N PHE A 26 -22.17 -40.65 -4.94
CA PHE A 26 -21.22 -40.99 -3.88
C PHE A 26 -19.79 -40.62 -4.28
N TYR A 27 -19.39 -40.90 -5.52
CA TYR A 27 -18.08 -40.51 -6.05
C TYR A 27 -17.87 -38.99 -6.02
N LEU A 28 -18.86 -38.20 -6.44
CA LEU A 28 -18.82 -36.74 -6.40
C LEU A 28 -18.82 -36.18 -4.97
N GLN A 29 -19.41 -36.90 -4.00
CA GLN A 29 -19.35 -36.57 -2.56
C GLN A 29 -18.00 -36.98 -1.92
N GLY A 30 -17.02 -37.45 -2.69
CA GLY A 30 -15.70 -37.80 -2.19
C GLY A 30 -15.58 -39.22 -1.64
N TYR A 31 -16.55 -40.12 -1.90
CA TYR A 31 -16.41 -41.52 -1.53
C TYR A 31 -15.48 -42.24 -2.52
N ARG A 32 -14.44 -42.90 -1.99
CA ARG A 32 -13.46 -43.67 -2.75
C ARG A 32 -13.41 -45.11 -2.23
N LEU A 33 -13.31 -46.06 -3.16
CA LEU A 33 -13.05 -47.46 -2.83
C LEU A 33 -11.54 -47.64 -2.73
N ASN A 34 -11.05 -47.93 -1.54
CA ASN A 34 -9.66 -48.30 -1.31
C ASN A 34 -9.59 -49.80 -0.97
N THR A 35 -8.54 -50.48 -1.43
CA THR A 35 -8.27 -51.88 -1.09
C THR A 35 -6.98 -51.92 -0.30
N ASP A 36 -7.11 -51.89 1.02
CA ASP A 36 -5.98 -52.05 1.93
C ASP A 36 -6.06 -53.44 2.59
N ASN A 37 -4.95 -54.18 2.63
CA ASN A 37 -4.85 -55.54 3.17
C ASN A 37 -5.95 -56.51 2.68
N ASN A 38 -6.29 -56.49 1.38
CA ASN A 38 -7.34 -57.32 0.77
C ASN A 38 -8.76 -57.07 1.32
N LYS A 39 -9.01 -55.94 2.00
CA LYS A 39 -10.34 -55.50 2.43
C LYS A 39 -10.78 -54.28 1.63
N LEU A 40 -11.95 -54.37 1.01
CA LEU A 40 -12.61 -53.23 0.38
C LEU A 40 -13.11 -52.27 1.48
N GLN A 41 -12.56 -51.07 1.51
CA GLN A 41 -12.95 -50.01 2.43
C GLN A 41 -13.46 -48.82 1.64
N ILE A 42 -14.57 -48.25 2.12
CA ILE A 42 -15.12 -47.02 1.59
C ILE A 42 -14.53 -45.88 2.44
N GLU A 43 -13.63 -45.11 1.85
CA GLU A 43 -13.02 -43.94 2.48
C GLU A 43 -13.67 -42.67 1.94
N ARG A 44 -13.79 -41.64 2.78
CA ARG A 44 -14.15 -40.30 2.32
C ARG A 44 -12.89 -39.48 2.17
N THR A 45 -12.68 -38.93 0.98
CA THR A 45 -11.53 -38.08 0.65
C THR A 45 -11.92 -36.62 0.60
N GLY A 46 -10.97 -35.73 0.83
CA GLY A 46 -11.08 -34.30 0.54
C GLY A 46 -10.24 -33.91 -0.68
N ALA A 47 -10.07 -32.60 -0.84
CA ALA A 47 -9.23 -32.02 -1.88
C ALA A 47 -8.48 -30.77 -1.37
N ILE A 48 -7.41 -30.39 -2.05
CA ILE A 48 -6.72 -29.11 -1.86
C ILE A 48 -6.84 -28.30 -3.15
N GLN A 49 -7.30 -27.06 -3.07
CA GLN A 49 -7.16 -26.08 -4.15
C GLN A 49 -5.92 -25.25 -3.91
N ALA A 50 -4.89 -25.46 -4.73
CA ALA A 50 -3.60 -24.80 -4.66
C ALA A 50 -3.50 -23.70 -5.72
N GLU A 51 -3.28 -22.46 -5.28
CA GLU A 51 -3.15 -21.28 -6.11
C GLU A 51 -1.88 -20.50 -5.76
N SER A 52 -1.32 -19.78 -6.73
CA SER A 52 -0.22 -18.85 -6.49
C SER A 52 -0.21 -17.72 -7.51
N GLU A 53 0.34 -16.59 -7.11
CA GLU A 53 0.71 -15.48 -7.97
C GLU A 53 2.23 -15.25 -7.87
N PRO A 54 3.01 -15.43 -8.96
CA PRO A 54 2.55 -15.85 -10.29
C PRO A 54 2.07 -17.31 -10.35
N LYS A 55 1.26 -17.60 -11.37
CA LYS A 55 0.77 -18.96 -11.69
C LYS A 55 1.89 -19.83 -12.27
N GLY A 56 1.68 -21.14 -12.27
CA GLY A 56 2.59 -22.12 -12.87
C GLY A 56 3.66 -22.66 -11.92
N ALA A 57 3.50 -22.44 -10.62
CA ALA A 57 4.38 -22.99 -9.60
C ALA A 57 4.25 -24.52 -9.54
N THR A 58 5.38 -25.20 -9.38
CA THR A 58 5.41 -26.63 -9.07
C THR A 58 4.87 -26.84 -7.67
N ILE A 59 3.96 -27.80 -7.54
CA ILE A 59 3.35 -28.15 -6.26
C ILE A 59 4.09 -29.36 -5.67
N ASN A 60 4.44 -29.27 -4.40
CA ASN A 60 5.00 -30.35 -3.58
C ASN A 60 4.02 -30.66 -2.45
N LEU A 61 3.69 -31.93 -2.25
CA LEU A 61 2.81 -32.39 -1.17
C LEU A 61 3.55 -33.45 -0.36
N ASN A 62 3.81 -33.16 0.93
CA ASN A 62 4.56 -34.05 1.84
C ASN A 62 5.95 -34.49 1.32
N GLY A 63 6.63 -33.64 0.58
CA GLY A 63 7.94 -33.92 -0.02
C GLY A 63 7.87 -34.44 -1.46
N GLU A 64 6.70 -34.87 -1.94
CA GLU A 64 6.52 -35.43 -3.28
C GLU A 64 6.02 -34.37 -4.27
N ILE A 65 6.66 -34.28 -5.44
CA ILE A 65 6.23 -33.39 -6.51
C ILE A 65 5.01 -34.00 -7.20
N VAL A 66 3.91 -33.24 -7.28
CA VAL A 66 2.73 -33.63 -8.05
C VAL A 66 2.88 -33.16 -9.50
N SER A 67 2.17 -33.82 -10.43
CA SER A 67 2.24 -33.50 -11.86
C SER A 67 1.65 -32.14 -12.23
N ASP A 68 0.65 -31.70 -11.47
CA ASP A 68 -0.05 -30.44 -11.72
C ASP A 68 0.76 -29.23 -11.22
N LYS A 69 0.46 -28.07 -11.81
CA LYS A 69 1.03 -26.77 -11.43
C LYS A 69 -0.09 -25.81 -11.03
N THR A 70 0.23 -24.79 -10.25
CA THR A 70 -0.79 -23.80 -9.84
C THR A 70 -1.36 -23.04 -11.04
N PRO A 71 -2.67 -22.72 -11.06
CA PRO A 71 -3.70 -23.19 -10.13
C PRO A 71 -4.09 -24.66 -10.40
N ALA A 72 -4.25 -25.47 -9.35
CA ALA A 72 -4.68 -26.86 -9.48
C ALA A 72 -5.53 -27.33 -8.29
N THR A 73 -6.40 -28.30 -8.53
CA THR A 73 -7.19 -28.99 -7.48
C THR A 73 -6.68 -30.42 -7.32
N LEU A 74 -6.01 -30.69 -6.20
CA LEU A 74 -5.52 -32.01 -5.82
C LEU A 74 -6.66 -32.80 -5.20
N LEU A 75 -7.21 -33.76 -5.94
CA LEU A 75 -8.37 -34.56 -5.54
C LEU A 75 -7.96 -35.85 -4.81
N SER A 76 -8.94 -36.46 -4.15
CA SER A 76 -8.83 -37.82 -3.57
C SER A 76 -7.81 -37.93 -2.44
N LEU A 77 -7.60 -36.86 -1.69
CA LEU A 77 -6.71 -36.82 -0.54
C LEU A 77 -7.40 -37.44 0.67
N LYS A 78 -6.69 -38.28 1.42
CA LYS A 78 -7.21 -38.80 2.69
C LYS A 78 -7.32 -37.63 3.69
N PRO A 79 -8.31 -37.63 4.59
CA PRO A 79 -8.36 -36.62 5.64
C PRO A 79 -7.08 -36.66 6.50
N GLY A 80 -6.52 -35.49 6.78
CA GLY A 80 -5.24 -35.36 7.49
C GLY A 80 -4.50 -34.07 7.16
N ASP A 81 -3.36 -33.87 7.81
CA ASP A 81 -2.51 -32.70 7.58
C ASP A 81 -1.49 -32.98 6.47
N TYR A 82 -1.34 -32.02 5.58
CA TYR A 82 -0.41 -32.07 4.46
C TYR A 82 0.51 -30.85 4.47
N GLN A 83 1.81 -31.07 4.29
CA GLN A 83 2.76 -30.00 3.99
C GLN A 83 2.68 -29.67 2.50
N LEU A 84 2.08 -28.52 2.18
CA LEU A 84 1.96 -27.98 0.83
C LEU A 84 3.13 -27.02 0.59
N GLY A 85 4.00 -27.36 -0.37
CA GLY A 85 5.08 -26.50 -0.85
C GLY A 85 4.83 -26.02 -2.27
N LEU A 86 5.11 -24.74 -2.53
CA LEU A 86 5.02 -24.12 -3.86
C LEU A 86 6.39 -23.57 -4.26
N LYS A 87 6.81 -23.84 -5.49
CA LYS A 87 8.10 -23.39 -6.02
C LYS A 87 8.01 -22.98 -7.48
N LEU A 88 8.53 -21.80 -7.79
CA LEU A 88 8.62 -21.26 -9.15
C LEU A 88 10.06 -20.77 -9.42
N ALA A 89 10.57 -20.97 -10.62
CA ALA A 89 11.94 -20.56 -10.95
C ALA A 89 12.07 -19.02 -10.91
N GLY A 90 13.10 -18.52 -10.22
CA GLY A 90 13.31 -17.08 -10.00
C GLY A 90 12.55 -16.51 -8.79
N PHE A 91 11.81 -17.37 -8.07
CA PHE A 91 11.04 -17.01 -6.89
C PHE A 91 11.43 -17.88 -5.70
N GLN A 92 11.32 -17.29 -4.51
CA GLN A 92 11.51 -17.98 -3.25
C GLN A 92 10.36 -18.99 -3.03
N SER A 93 10.68 -20.10 -2.37
CA SER A 93 9.68 -21.14 -2.09
C SER A 93 8.75 -20.71 -0.96
N TRP A 94 7.51 -21.20 -1.01
CA TRP A 94 6.51 -21.05 0.03
C TRP A 94 6.11 -22.44 0.54
N THR A 95 5.93 -22.60 1.85
CA THR A 95 5.45 -23.87 2.42
C THR A 95 4.49 -23.67 3.59
N LYS A 96 3.43 -24.46 3.67
CA LYS A 96 2.47 -24.40 4.78
C LYS A 96 1.81 -25.74 5.04
N THR A 97 1.45 -25.99 6.30
CA THR A 97 0.62 -27.14 6.64
C THR A 97 -0.84 -26.80 6.41
N VAL A 98 -1.54 -27.63 5.65
CA VAL A 98 -2.98 -27.51 5.37
C VAL A 98 -3.70 -28.78 5.82
N SER A 99 -4.83 -28.60 6.50
CA SER A 99 -5.65 -29.71 6.99
C SER A 99 -6.74 -30.05 5.98
N VAL A 100 -6.80 -31.29 5.54
CA VAL A 100 -7.83 -31.81 4.62
C VAL A 100 -8.89 -32.54 5.42
N ALA A 101 -10.15 -32.13 5.25
CA ALA A 101 -11.31 -32.78 5.82
C ALA A 101 -12.02 -33.68 4.78
N ALA A 102 -12.76 -34.68 5.28
CA ALA A 102 -13.52 -35.59 4.44
C ALA A 102 -14.64 -34.84 3.69
N SER A 103 -14.73 -35.06 2.37
CA SER A 103 -15.75 -34.47 1.50
C SER A 103 -15.70 -32.93 1.40
N GLU A 104 -14.56 -32.31 1.76
CA GLU A 104 -14.36 -30.86 1.71
C GLU A 104 -13.17 -30.48 0.80
N VAL A 105 -13.18 -29.25 0.30
CA VAL A 105 -12.06 -28.64 -0.43
C VAL A 105 -11.38 -27.64 0.50
N THR A 106 -10.11 -27.91 0.81
CA THR A 106 -9.25 -26.98 1.56
C THR A 106 -8.59 -26.02 0.59
N PHE A 107 -8.80 -24.72 0.79
CA PHE A 107 -8.17 -23.67 -0.02
C PHE A 107 -6.78 -23.34 0.53
N SER A 108 -5.78 -23.25 -0.37
CA SER A 108 -4.43 -22.81 -0.01
C SER A 108 -4.39 -21.34 0.41
N GLY A 109 -5.41 -20.55 0.08
CA GLY A 109 -5.44 -19.10 0.28
C GLY A 109 -4.74 -18.34 -0.84
N GLU A 110 -4.74 -17.02 -0.76
CA GLU A 110 -4.02 -16.14 -1.68
C GLU A 110 -2.52 -16.18 -1.38
N ILE A 111 -1.76 -16.86 -2.24
CA ILE A 111 -0.31 -17.02 -2.06
C ILE A 111 0.46 -16.20 -3.09
N THR A 112 1.26 -15.27 -2.60
CA THR A 112 2.24 -14.53 -3.41
C THR A 112 3.59 -15.20 -3.30
N LEU A 113 4.15 -15.62 -4.43
CA LEU A 113 5.54 -16.03 -4.52
C LEU A 113 6.41 -14.79 -4.74
N TRP A 114 7.37 -14.60 -3.84
CA TRP A 114 8.26 -13.43 -3.88
C TRP A 114 9.48 -13.73 -4.75
N PRO A 115 9.92 -12.79 -5.61
CA PRO A 115 11.12 -12.99 -6.41
C PRO A 115 12.34 -13.19 -5.49
N GLU A 116 13.38 -13.82 -6.01
CA GLU A 116 14.66 -13.88 -5.30
C GLU A 116 15.18 -12.45 -5.02
N PRO A 117 15.80 -12.21 -3.84
CA PRO A 117 16.17 -10.86 -3.41
C PRO A 117 17.07 -10.14 -4.43
N ASN A 118 16.72 -8.91 -4.79
CA ASN A 118 17.52 -8.07 -5.70
C ASN A 118 17.43 -6.58 -5.33
N SER A 119 18.33 -5.76 -5.86
CA SER A 119 18.37 -4.31 -5.57
C SER A 119 17.55 -3.46 -6.55
N GLY A 120 16.85 -4.08 -7.50
CA GLY A 120 16.11 -3.39 -8.56
C GLY A 120 16.97 -2.50 -9.47
N GLU A 121 16.30 -1.60 -10.18
CA GLU A 121 16.93 -0.61 -11.06
C GLU A 121 16.96 0.76 -10.37
N ALA A 122 18.15 1.37 -10.28
CA ALA A 122 18.32 2.71 -9.74
C ALA A 122 17.89 3.78 -10.76
N LEU A 123 17.21 4.83 -10.30
CA LEU A 123 16.84 5.97 -11.15
C LEU A 123 18.02 6.94 -11.40
N GLY A 124 19.14 6.80 -10.69
CA GLY A 124 20.32 7.63 -10.87
C GLY A 124 20.13 9.06 -10.36
N ILE A 125 19.26 9.24 -9.36
CA ILE A 125 18.93 10.55 -8.78
C ILE A 125 20.13 11.05 -7.98
N LYS A 126 20.38 12.36 -8.03
CA LYS A 126 21.44 13.02 -7.25
C LYS A 126 20.83 13.92 -6.20
N LYS A 127 21.23 13.73 -4.93
CA LYS A 127 20.85 14.58 -3.79
C LYS A 127 19.33 14.71 -3.64
N ILE A 128 18.68 13.57 -3.45
CA ILE A 128 17.28 13.54 -3.02
C ILE A 128 17.15 14.22 -1.65
N ASN A 129 16.10 15.01 -1.48
CA ASN A 129 15.79 15.66 -0.21
C ASN A 129 14.59 14.98 0.43
N ASN A 130 13.39 15.22 -0.11
CA ASN A 130 12.13 14.69 0.40
C ASN A 130 11.29 14.06 -0.72
N SER A 131 10.38 13.18 -0.35
CA SER A 131 9.37 12.60 -1.25
C SER A 131 7.98 12.58 -0.61
N TRP A 132 6.96 12.59 -1.46
CA TRP A 132 5.55 12.64 -1.06
C TRP A 132 4.72 11.78 -2.01
N LEU A 133 4.11 10.74 -1.48
CA LEU A 133 3.17 9.89 -2.22
C LEU A 133 1.87 10.66 -2.48
N SER A 134 1.35 10.58 -3.70
CA SER A 134 0.04 11.14 -4.02
C SER A 134 -1.06 10.39 -3.26
N PRO A 135 -2.16 11.04 -2.85
CA PRO A 135 -3.25 10.39 -2.12
C PRO A 135 -3.82 9.15 -2.81
N ASN A 136 -3.87 9.13 -4.14
CA ASN A 136 -4.32 7.97 -4.91
C ASN A 136 -3.25 6.86 -5.10
N GLY A 137 -2.04 7.03 -4.55
CA GLY A 137 -0.95 6.06 -4.63
C GLY A 137 -0.32 5.88 -6.02
N GLU A 138 -0.70 6.67 -7.03
CA GLU A 138 -0.21 6.49 -8.40
C GLU A 138 1.12 7.15 -8.67
N ASN A 139 1.46 8.22 -7.95
CA ASN A 139 2.63 9.04 -8.24
C ASN A 139 3.42 9.35 -6.96
N LEU A 140 4.75 9.35 -7.10
CA LEU A 140 5.66 9.82 -6.08
C LEU A 140 6.25 11.15 -6.53
N LEU A 141 5.99 12.20 -5.76
CA LEU A 141 6.70 13.45 -5.92
C LEU A 141 8.01 13.39 -5.16
N TYR A 142 9.09 13.90 -5.72
CA TYR A 142 10.36 13.99 -5.02
C TYR A 142 11.11 15.27 -5.38
N SER A 143 11.85 15.79 -4.41
CA SER A 143 12.66 16.99 -4.55
C SER A 143 14.15 16.65 -4.59
N THR A 144 14.91 17.35 -5.43
CA THR A 144 16.36 17.18 -5.55
C THR A 144 17.08 18.53 -5.47
N LYS A 145 18.34 18.52 -5.03
CA LYS A 145 19.18 19.73 -4.91
C LYS A 145 20.56 19.57 -5.56
N PRO A 146 20.66 19.44 -6.89
CA PRO A 146 21.89 19.01 -7.56
C PRO A 146 23.09 19.96 -7.37
N THR A 147 22.93 21.27 -7.57
CA THR A 147 24.03 22.26 -7.52
C THR A 147 23.63 23.61 -6.89
N ALA A 148 22.58 24.25 -7.40
CA ALA A 148 21.93 25.45 -6.86
C ALA A 148 20.46 25.44 -7.29
N GLY A 149 19.55 25.70 -6.36
CA GLY A 149 18.12 25.59 -6.60
C GLY A 149 17.55 24.17 -6.39
N ASN A 150 16.23 24.10 -6.30
CA ASN A 150 15.49 22.85 -6.11
C ASN A 150 14.84 22.42 -7.42
N GLU A 151 14.85 21.12 -7.68
CA GLU A 151 14.02 20.52 -8.72
C GLU A 151 12.92 19.70 -8.08
N LEU A 152 11.73 19.77 -8.68
CA LEU A 152 10.58 18.98 -8.29
C LEU A 152 10.22 18.03 -9.43
N TRP A 153 10.23 16.74 -9.12
CA TRP A 153 10.03 15.67 -10.08
C TRP A 153 8.84 14.80 -9.68
N LEU A 154 8.13 14.31 -10.68
CA LEU A 154 7.01 13.39 -10.52
C LEU A 154 7.36 12.04 -11.15
N LEU A 155 7.35 10.98 -10.35
CA LEU A 155 7.52 9.59 -10.79
C LEU A 155 6.16 8.89 -10.79
N ASN A 156 5.77 8.31 -11.93
CA ASN A 156 4.63 7.40 -11.96
C ASN A 156 5.01 6.02 -11.40
N LEU A 157 4.29 5.56 -10.38
CA LEU A 157 4.60 4.32 -9.66
C LEU A 157 4.23 3.04 -10.42
N LYS A 158 3.46 3.13 -11.50
CA LYS A 158 3.22 1.98 -12.39
C LYS A 158 4.24 1.93 -13.52
N SER A 159 4.30 2.98 -14.36
CA SER A 159 5.13 2.99 -15.56
C SER A 159 6.62 3.23 -15.30
N GLY A 160 6.97 3.84 -14.16
CA GLY A 160 8.35 4.25 -13.87
C GLY A 160 8.82 5.48 -14.64
N GLN A 161 7.92 6.13 -15.37
CA GLN A 161 8.24 7.37 -16.05
C GLN A 161 8.37 8.52 -15.06
N SER A 162 9.48 9.25 -15.15
CA SER A 162 9.73 10.48 -14.40
C SER A 162 9.57 11.71 -15.28
N ARG A 163 8.91 12.75 -14.78
CA ARG A 163 8.84 14.07 -15.41
C ARG A 163 9.26 15.18 -14.46
N LEU A 164 9.99 16.17 -14.97
CA LEU A 164 10.32 17.38 -14.23
C LEU A 164 9.08 18.31 -14.20
N LEU A 165 8.64 18.72 -13.02
CA LEU A 165 7.53 19.68 -12.86
C LEU A 165 8.04 21.12 -12.74
N ALA A 166 9.13 21.32 -12.00
CA ALA A 166 9.74 22.62 -11.82
C ALA A 166 11.24 22.55 -11.57
N ARG A 167 11.93 23.58 -12.05
CA ARG A 167 13.31 23.90 -11.69
C ARG A 167 13.35 25.32 -11.15
N GLN A 168 13.64 25.46 -9.87
CA GLN A 168 13.66 26.74 -9.18
C GLN A 168 15.11 27.13 -8.93
N ALA A 169 15.61 28.13 -9.65
CA ALA A 169 17.00 28.54 -9.55
C ALA A 169 17.32 29.30 -8.25
N THR A 170 16.33 30.02 -7.70
CA THR A 170 16.53 30.98 -6.59
C THR A 170 15.61 30.76 -5.39
N SER A 171 14.59 29.91 -5.51
CA SER A 171 13.70 29.55 -4.42
C SER A 171 13.95 28.14 -3.88
N GLU A 172 13.65 27.96 -2.60
CA GLU A 172 13.66 26.67 -1.92
C GLU A 172 12.26 26.30 -1.47
N ILE A 173 11.80 25.10 -1.84
CA ILE A 173 10.58 24.50 -1.33
C ILE A 173 10.75 24.17 0.15
N ILE A 174 9.95 24.83 0.99
CA ILE A 174 9.92 24.63 2.45
C ILE A 174 8.91 23.54 2.81
N SER A 175 7.72 23.63 2.23
CA SER A 175 6.64 22.68 2.48
C SER A 175 5.87 22.40 1.20
N LEU A 176 5.24 21.23 1.18
CA LEU A 176 4.53 20.71 0.04
C LEU A 176 3.36 19.85 0.49
N GLU A 177 2.21 20.01 -0.16
CA GLU A 177 1.04 19.21 0.10
C GLU A 177 0.29 18.85 -1.19
N TRP A 178 0.00 17.57 -1.35
CA TRP A 178 -0.90 17.08 -2.38
C TRP A 178 -2.34 17.48 -2.10
N SER A 179 -3.04 17.96 -3.13
CA SER A 179 -4.50 18.07 -3.05
C SER A 179 -5.13 16.69 -2.82
N PRO A 180 -6.26 16.61 -2.09
CA PRO A 180 -6.97 15.34 -1.88
C PRO A 180 -7.30 14.60 -3.18
N SER A 181 -7.55 15.34 -4.26
CA SER A 181 -7.85 14.79 -5.58
C SER A 181 -6.64 14.23 -6.35
N SER A 182 -5.42 14.38 -5.81
CA SER A 182 -4.15 14.02 -6.48
C SER A 182 -3.88 14.77 -7.80
N ARG A 183 -4.52 15.92 -8.04
CA ARG A 183 -4.38 16.71 -9.29
C ARG A 183 -3.54 17.96 -9.14
N GLU A 184 -3.55 18.55 -7.95
CA GLU A 184 -2.87 19.79 -7.65
C GLU A 184 -1.86 19.60 -6.52
N ILE A 185 -0.80 20.41 -6.52
CA ILE A 185 0.25 20.42 -5.50
C ILE A 185 0.40 21.84 -4.97
N LEU A 186 0.22 22.03 -3.67
CA LEU A 186 0.46 23.29 -2.98
C LEU A 186 1.90 23.32 -2.49
N THR A 187 2.63 24.40 -2.78
CA THR A 187 4.00 24.61 -2.26
C THR A 187 4.11 25.93 -1.51
N GLN A 188 4.91 25.90 -0.45
CA GLN A 188 5.46 27.09 0.19
C GLN A 188 6.93 27.19 -0.18
N GLU A 189 7.33 28.33 -0.71
CA GLU A 189 8.70 28.56 -1.15
C GLU A 189 9.31 29.80 -0.52
N SER A 190 10.62 29.72 -0.28
CA SER A 190 11.43 30.85 0.14
C SER A 190 12.35 31.30 -0.96
N SER A 191 12.30 32.59 -1.31
CA SER A 191 13.32 33.25 -2.12
C SER A 191 14.00 34.32 -1.26
N GLY A 192 15.13 33.97 -0.65
CA GLY A 192 15.84 34.83 0.31
C GLY A 192 15.06 34.97 1.63
N LYS A 193 14.49 36.16 1.88
CA LYS A 193 13.64 36.42 3.06
C LYS A 193 12.14 36.38 2.76
N ASN A 194 11.77 36.26 1.48
CA ASN A 194 10.38 36.30 1.06
C ASN A 194 9.82 34.89 0.99
N LEU A 195 8.68 34.68 1.63
CA LEU A 195 7.88 33.47 1.52
C LEU A 195 6.73 33.72 0.55
N PHE A 196 6.44 32.75 -0.32
CA PHE A 196 5.29 32.80 -1.19
C PHE A 196 4.68 31.41 -1.36
N TRP A 197 3.42 31.39 -1.75
CA TRP A 197 2.64 30.19 -1.95
C TRP A 197 2.24 30.08 -3.42
N GLN A 198 2.29 28.86 -3.95
CA GLN A 198 1.84 28.58 -5.31
C GLN A 198 1.24 27.18 -5.41
N VAL A 199 0.43 26.99 -6.44
CA VAL A 199 -0.20 25.71 -6.78
C VAL A 199 0.28 25.29 -8.15
N PHE A 200 0.64 24.01 -8.28
CA PHE A 200 0.85 23.37 -9.57
C PHE A 200 -0.35 22.51 -9.93
N ASP A 201 -0.94 22.74 -11.09
CA ASP A 201 -1.98 21.87 -11.65
C ASP A 201 -1.32 20.85 -12.59
N LEU A 202 -1.53 19.54 -12.32
CA LEU A 202 -0.94 18.46 -13.09
C LEU A 202 -1.61 18.23 -14.46
N GLU A 203 -2.88 18.60 -14.60
CA GLU A 203 -3.71 18.47 -15.81
C GLU A 203 -3.33 19.57 -16.81
N ASP A 204 -3.28 20.82 -16.35
CA ASP A 204 -2.90 21.98 -17.15
C ASP A 204 -1.36 22.16 -17.25
N ASN A 205 -0.60 21.44 -16.41
CA ASN A 205 0.85 21.55 -16.31
C ASN A 205 1.31 23.00 -16.13
N SER A 206 0.67 23.70 -15.19
CA SER A 206 0.85 25.14 -14.98
C SER A 206 0.98 25.51 -13.51
N TRP A 207 1.70 26.61 -13.26
CA TRP A 207 1.88 27.19 -11.92
C TRP A 207 0.96 28.40 -11.76
N GLN A 208 0.28 28.47 -10.62
CA GLN A 208 -0.52 29.62 -10.20
C GLN A 208 -0.03 30.13 -8.84
N TYR A 209 0.37 31.41 -8.79
CA TYR A 209 0.66 32.07 -7.52
C TYR A 209 -0.61 32.28 -6.70
N ILE A 210 -0.53 31.97 -5.41
CA ILE A 210 -1.55 32.39 -4.46
C ILE A 210 -1.17 33.80 -4.00
N THR A 211 -2.09 34.75 -4.21
CA THR A 211 -1.94 36.13 -3.74
C THR A 211 -2.81 36.31 -2.50
N PRO A 212 -2.22 36.31 -1.29
CA PRO A 212 -2.95 36.65 -0.07
C PRO A 212 -3.56 38.06 -0.17
N PRO A 213 -4.67 38.33 0.52
CA PRO A 213 -5.17 39.68 0.68
C PRO A 213 -4.12 40.62 1.26
N GLU A 214 -4.19 41.90 0.91
CA GLU A 214 -3.21 42.91 1.33
C GLU A 214 -3.06 42.94 2.86
N GLY A 215 -1.82 42.87 3.34
CA GLY A 215 -1.49 42.87 4.78
C GLY A 215 -1.60 41.51 5.48
N LEU A 216 -2.05 40.45 4.80
CA LEU A 216 -2.07 39.09 5.35
C LEU A 216 -0.85 38.29 4.89
N ASN A 217 -0.21 37.62 5.84
CA ASN A 217 0.82 36.62 5.57
C ASN A 217 0.40 35.30 6.23
N PHE A 218 0.30 34.25 5.42
CA PHE A 218 -0.10 32.93 5.87
C PHE A 218 1.15 32.10 6.15
N ALA A 219 1.31 31.72 7.42
CA ALA A 219 2.40 30.85 7.84
C ALA A 219 2.16 29.40 7.39
N ILE A 220 0.89 28.99 7.37
CA ILE A 220 0.44 27.63 7.11
C ILE A 220 -0.77 27.69 6.17
N MET A 221 -0.79 26.85 5.15
CA MET A 221 -1.93 26.63 4.28
C MET A 221 -2.15 25.13 4.07
N HIS A 222 -3.41 24.73 4.00
CA HIS A 222 -3.83 23.36 3.73
C HIS A 222 -4.97 23.33 2.74
N TRP A 223 -5.09 22.22 2.00
CA TRP A 223 -6.24 21.99 1.15
C TRP A 223 -7.53 21.86 1.97
N GLY A 224 -8.63 22.38 1.41
CA GLY A 224 -9.97 22.01 1.84
C GLY A 224 -10.52 20.84 1.01
N GLU A 225 -11.75 20.41 1.33
CA GLU A 225 -12.43 19.33 0.61
C GLU A 225 -13.00 19.78 -0.74
N GLY A 226 -13.30 21.07 -0.86
CA GLY A 226 -13.80 21.67 -2.09
C GLY A 226 -12.71 21.83 -3.15
N ARG A 227 -13.05 21.59 -4.42
CA ARG A 227 -12.14 21.89 -5.55
C ARG A 227 -11.80 23.39 -5.54
N ASN A 228 -10.52 23.73 -5.70
CA ASN A 228 -10.00 25.10 -5.63
C ASN A 228 -10.10 25.75 -4.24
N LEU A 229 -10.36 24.99 -3.17
CA LEU A 229 -10.50 25.54 -1.83
C LEU A 229 -9.23 25.29 -1.02
N ILE A 230 -8.65 26.36 -0.50
CA ILE A 230 -7.50 26.32 0.40
C ILE A 230 -7.86 27.12 1.64
N TYR A 231 -7.36 26.67 2.79
CA TYR A 231 -7.44 27.44 4.02
C TYR A 231 -6.04 27.90 4.40
N GLY A 232 -5.94 29.12 4.95
CA GLY A 232 -4.67 29.73 5.34
C GLY A 232 -4.75 30.34 6.72
N ALA A 233 -3.81 29.98 7.59
CA ALA A 233 -3.67 30.55 8.93
C ALA A 233 -2.61 31.66 8.94
N SER A 234 -3.05 32.86 9.32
CA SER A 234 -2.18 33.99 9.65
C SER A 234 -1.75 33.92 11.12
N ALA A 235 -1.17 34.98 11.67
CA ALA A 235 -0.71 34.99 13.06
C ALA A 235 -1.83 34.69 14.09
N ASN A 236 -3.06 35.17 13.85
CA ASN A 236 -4.19 35.06 14.79
C ASN A 236 -5.54 34.79 14.10
N GLU A 237 -5.55 34.47 12.81
CA GLU A 237 -6.78 34.36 12.03
C GLU A 237 -6.66 33.22 11.02
N LEU A 238 -7.77 32.52 10.77
CA LEU A 238 -7.91 31.49 9.75
C LEU A 238 -8.82 32.01 8.64
N TYR A 239 -8.38 31.89 7.40
CA TYR A 239 -9.11 32.30 6.22
C TYR A 239 -9.37 31.10 5.30
N GLU A 240 -10.52 31.11 4.66
CA GLU A 240 -10.84 30.32 3.48
C GLU A 240 -10.47 31.12 2.23
N PHE A 241 -9.88 30.48 1.24
CA PHE A 241 -9.44 31.07 -0.01
C PHE A 241 -9.90 30.21 -1.20
N ASN A 242 -10.55 30.84 -2.16
CA ASN A 242 -10.95 30.18 -3.40
C ASN A 242 -9.93 30.51 -4.51
N LEU A 243 -9.20 29.51 -5.00
CA LEU A 243 -8.15 29.68 -6.01
C LEU A 243 -8.68 30.21 -7.35
N ARG A 244 -9.94 29.93 -7.69
CA ARG A 244 -10.55 30.34 -8.96
C ARG A 244 -10.96 31.80 -8.95
N THR A 245 -11.66 32.23 -7.91
CA THR A 245 -12.16 33.62 -7.78
C THR A 245 -11.14 34.54 -7.12
N GLN A 246 -10.08 33.97 -6.52
CA GLN A 246 -9.10 34.66 -5.67
C GLN A 246 -9.73 35.43 -4.50
N SER A 247 -10.92 35.02 -4.08
CA SER A 247 -11.62 35.63 -2.95
C SER A 247 -11.27 34.94 -1.64
N SER A 248 -11.14 35.73 -0.56
CA SER A 248 -10.91 35.22 0.80
C SER A 248 -12.10 35.50 1.73
N LYS A 249 -12.35 34.60 2.67
CA LYS A 249 -13.35 34.73 3.74
C LYS A 249 -12.70 34.44 5.09
N LEU A 250 -12.87 35.31 6.07
CA LEU A 250 -12.42 35.05 7.45
C LEU A 250 -13.32 33.98 8.08
N ILE A 251 -12.71 32.96 8.69
CA ILE A 251 -13.39 31.81 9.28
C ILE A 251 -13.24 31.78 10.81
N TRP A 252 -12.03 32.01 11.32
CA TRP A 252 -11.76 31.91 12.76
C TRP A 252 -10.74 32.95 13.22
N ARG A 253 -10.81 33.34 14.50
CA ARG A 253 -9.89 34.32 15.13
C ARG A 253 -9.16 33.67 16.31
N GLU A 254 -8.12 32.90 16.00
CA GLU A 254 -7.22 32.34 16.99
C GLU A 254 -5.84 32.06 16.37
N ARG A 255 -4.80 32.04 17.20
CA ARG A 255 -3.47 31.60 16.78
C ARG A 255 -3.41 30.08 16.66
N LEU A 256 -3.20 29.59 15.45
CA LEU A 256 -3.11 28.16 15.14
C LEU A 256 -1.65 27.76 14.88
N ASN A 257 -1.27 26.60 15.40
CA ASN A 257 0.01 25.94 15.14
C ASN A 257 -0.07 25.00 13.94
N ASP A 258 -1.22 24.39 13.70
CA ASP A 258 -1.56 23.58 12.53
C ASP A 258 -3.10 23.43 12.50
N PHE A 259 -3.67 23.04 11.36
CA PHE A 259 -5.07 22.70 11.25
C PHE A 259 -5.35 21.77 10.07
N ARG A 260 -6.46 21.03 10.12
CA ARG A 260 -7.02 20.31 8.96
C ARG A 260 -8.50 20.60 8.85
N VAL A 261 -8.99 20.64 7.62
CA VAL A 261 -10.41 20.78 7.33
C VAL A 261 -10.91 19.45 6.80
N TYR A 262 -11.91 18.90 7.45
CA TYR A 262 -12.40 17.57 7.18
C TYR A 262 -13.86 17.44 7.62
N ASP A 263 -14.73 17.02 6.71
CA ASP A 263 -16.17 16.84 6.86
C ASP A 263 -16.88 17.97 7.61
N GLU A 264 -16.81 19.18 7.07
CA GLU A 264 -17.31 20.43 7.67
C GLU A 264 -16.75 20.77 9.07
N VAL A 265 -15.66 20.12 9.51
CA VAL A 265 -15.00 20.39 10.79
C VAL A 265 -13.58 20.91 10.55
N ILE A 266 -13.20 21.96 11.26
CA ILE A 266 -11.79 22.35 11.41
C ILE A 266 -11.24 21.66 12.65
N PHE A 267 -10.28 20.79 12.44
CA PHE A 267 -9.41 20.24 13.47
C PHE A 267 -8.24 21.20 13.65
N ALA A 268 -8.23 21.98 14.73
CA ALA A 268 -7.27 23.05 14.96
C ALA A 268 -6.34 22.70 16.13
N LEU A 269 -5.03 22.83 15.93
CA LEU A 269 -4.05 22.84 17.01
C LEU A 269 -3.81 24.29 17.42
N ALA A 270 -4.44 24.70 18.52
CA ALA A 270 -4.30 26.05 19.05
C ALA A 270 -3.20 26.12 20.11
N ARG A 271 -2.49 27.24 20.18
CA ARG A 271 -1.47 27.48 21.20
C ARG A 271 -1.67 28.85 21.85
N GLN A 272 -1.87 28.86 23.17
CA GLN A 272 -1.85 30.09 23.96
C GLN A 272 -0.45 30.34 24.55
N ALA A 273 -0.12 31.61 24.78
CA ALA A 273 1.18 31.99 25.31
C ALA A 273 1.33 31.48 26.75
N GLY A 274 2.34 30.63 27.00
CA GLY A 274 2.58 30.00 28.30
C GLY A 274 1.83 28.69 28.54
N GLU A 275 0.99 28.25 27.59
CA GLU A 275 0.28 26.97 27.63
C GLU A 275 0.82 25.96 26.61
N GLY A 276 0.43 24.69 26.78
CA GLY A 276 0.66 23.63 25.81
C GLY A 276 -0.17 23.80 24.53
N VAL A 277 0.07 22.92 23.56
CA VAL A 277 -0.79 22.82 22.37
C VAL A 277 -2.11 22.15 22.78
N SER A 278 -3.23 22.69 22.30
CA SER A 278 -4.57 22.14 22.55
C SER A 278 -5.26 21.81 21.23
N LEU A 279 -5.97 20.68 21.20
CA LEU A 279 -6.83 20.33 20.08
C LEU A 279 -8.19 21.02 20.26
N LYS A 280 -8.65 21.71 19.23
CA LYS A 280 -9.97 22.32 19.17
C LYS A 280 -10.68 21.91 17.90
N LEU A 281 -11.99 21.72 18.01
CA LEU A 281 -12.85 21.34 16.90
C LEU A 281 -13.82 22.49 16.65
N ILE A 282 -13.92 22.93 15.41
CA ILE A 282 -14.78 24.06 15.03
C ILE A 282 -15.69 23.60 13.89
N ASN A 283 -17.00 23.74 14.08
CA ASN A 283 -17.98 23.47 13.03
C ASN A 283 -17.92 24.61 11.99
N LEU A 284 -17.66 24.28 10.72
CA LEU A 284 -17.52 25.28 9.65
C LEU A 284 -18.84 25.97 9.29
N SER A 285 -19.96 25.26 9.45
CA SER A 285 -21.28 25.74 9.06
C SER A 285 -21.82 26.84 9.98
N ASN A 286 -21.53 26.78 11.28
CA ASN A 286 -21.98 27.78 12.26
C ASN A 286 -20.85 28.49 13.01
N LEU A 287 -19.59 28.13 12.79
CA LEU A 287 -18.40 28.70 13.43
C LEU A 287 -18.48 28.64 14.96
N THR A 288 -18.92 27.50 15.50
CA THR A 288 -18.92 27.22 16.94
C THR A 288 -17.96 26.10 17.28
N THR A 289 -17.42 26.11 18.50
CA THR A 289 -16.55 25.04 18.99
C THR A 289 -17.37 23.79 19.31
N ILE A 290 -16.91 22.63 18.84
CA ILE A 290 -17.49 21.34 19.18
C ILE A 290 -16.78 20.84 20.44
N PRO A 291 -17.52 20.54 21.53
CA PRO A 291 -16.91 20.04 22.76
C PRO A 291 -16.32 18.65 22.54
N LEU A 292 -15.12 18.43 23.08
CA LEU A 292 -14.49 17.13 23.18
C LEU A 292 -14.89 16.47 24.50
N GLU A 293 -15.21 15.17 24.48
CA GLU A 293 -15.43 14.39 25.69
C GLU A 293 -14.15 14.34 26.54
N GLU A 294 -13.01 14.15 25.88
CA GLU A 294 -11.69 14.11 26.49
C GLU A 294 -10.69 14.91 25.64
N ASN A 295 -9.89 15.76 26.30
CA ASN A 295 -8.84 16.51 25.63
C ASN A 295 -7.51 15.74 25.70
N PRO A 296 -6.88 15.43 24.55
CA PRO A 296 -5.59 14.76 24.56
C PRO A 296 -4.50 15.70 25.11
N ILE A 297 -3.56 15.14 25.86
CA ILE A 297 -2.40 15.89 26.37
C ILE A 297 -1.32 15.89 25.29
N LEU A 298 -1.22 17.00 24.55
CA LEU A 298 -0.36 17.14 23.37
C LEU A 298 0.99 17.79 23.67
N SER A 299 2.01 17.51 22.84
CA SER A 299 3.34 18.13 22.92
C SER A 299 3.38 19.36 22.03
N THR A 300 4.56 19.93 21.84
CA THR A 300 4.76 20.98 20.83
C THR A 300 5.01 20.43 19.43
N ASN A 301 5.45 19.16 19.32
CA ASN A 301 5.81 18.54 18.06
C ASN A 301 4.73 17.55 17.62
N VAL A 302 3.58 18.13 17.25
CA VAL A 302 2.39 17.38 16.84
C VAL A 302 2.01 17.79 15.43
N LYS A 303 1.67 16.80 14.60
CA LYS A 303 1.26 17.02 13.21
C LYS A 303 0.07 16.14 12.84
N PHE A 304 -0.82 16.67 12.01
CA PHE A 304 -1.81 15.84 11.34
C PHE A 304 -1.14 15.01 10.23
N LEU A 305 -1.49 13.74 10.17
CA LEU A 305 -1.17 12.89 9.03
C LEU A 305 -2.28 13.01 7.98
N THR A 306 -2.04 12.51 6.77
CA THR A 306 -3.08 12.40 5.74
C THR A 306 -4.25 11.60 6.29
N GLY A 307 -5.46 12.18 6.29
CA GLY A 307 -6.69 11.52 6.70
C GLY A 307 -7.29 10.67 5.58
N ASN A 308 -8.24 9.82 5.94
CA ASN A 308 -9.06 9.05 5.00
C ASN A 308 -10.51 9.01 5.48
N PHE A 309 -11.46 9.24 4.57
CA PHE A 309 -12.93 9.37 4.67
C PHE A 309 -13.57 9.68 6.04
N ASP A 310 -13.26 8.96 7.11
CA ASP A 310 -13.86 9.08 8.43
C ASP A 310 -12.86 9.33 9.59
N TRP A 311 -11.55 9.28 9.31
CA TRP A 311 -10.51 9.30 10.34
C TRP A 311 -9.34 10.22 9.98
N LEU A 312 -8.96 11.04 10.96
CA LEU A 312 -7.83 11.96 10.90
C LEU A 312 -6.80 11.60 11.97
N PRO A 313 -5.67 10.97 11.60
CA PRO A 313 -4.62 10.66 12.55
C PRO A 313 -3.81 11.91 12.93
N LEU A 314 -3.61 12.10 14.23
CA LEU A 314 -2.79 13.15 14.82
C LEU A 314 -1.59 12.50 15.53
N PHE A 315 -0.38 12.77 15.06
CA PHE A 315 0.84 12.16 15.57
C PHE A 315 1.62 13.13 16.47
N ASP A 316 1.83 12.77 17.72
CA ASP A 316 2.71 13.45 18.67
C ASP A 316 4.08 12.76 18.66
N ALA A 317 5.06 13.41 18.03
CA ALA A 317 6.39 12.85 17.83
C ALA A 317 7.21 12.80 19.12
N ASP A 318 7.01 13.74 20.05
CA ASP A 318 7.74 13.78 21.33
C ASP A 318 7.22 12.71 22.30
N ARG A 319 5.93 12.37 22.21
CA ARG A 319 5.30 11.30 23.03
C ARG A 319 5.25 9.93 22.34
N HIS A 320 5.66 9.84 21.07
CA HIS A 320 5.47 8.63 20.26
C HIS A 320 4.03 8.10 20.35
N SER A 321 3.04 8.99 20.21
CA SER A 321 1.63 8.64 20.40
C SER A 321 0.82 9.05 19.17
N LEU A 322 -0.05 8.15 18.71
CA LEU A 322 -1.01 8.41 17.64
C LEU A 322 -2.41 8.58 18.24
N TYR A 323 -3.03 9.72 17.97
CA TYR A 323 -4.42 10.00 18.33
C TYR A 323 -5.29 9.86 17.08
N LEU A 324 -6.35 9.06 17.16
CA LEU A 324 -7.28 8.85 16.05
C LEU A 324 -8.54 9.67 16.32
N LEU A 325 -8.77 10.66 15.44
CA LEU A 325 -9.89 11.58 15.51
C LEU A 325 -10.93 11.15 14.47
N HIS A 326 -12.18 10.97 14.88
CA HIS A 326 -13.29 10.59 14.00
C HIS A 326 -13.99 11.82 13.39
N SER A 327 -14.42 11.72 12.14
CA SER A 327 -15.24 12.70 11.42
C SER A 327 -16.30 11.98 10.56
N PRO A 328 -17.56 12.45 10.45
CA PRO A 328 -18.10 13.62 11.13
C PRO A 328 -18.37 13.33 12.61
N LEU A 329 -18.18 14.34 13.43
CA LEU A 329 -18.46 14.28 14.86
C LEU A 329 -19.97 14.21 15.18
N SER A 330 -20.85 14.15 14.18
CA SER A 330 -22.28 13.82 14.40
C SER A 330 -22.45 12.43 15.00
N GLU A 331 -21.48 11.55 14.79
CA GLU A 331 -21.32 10.28 15.49
C GLU A 331 -20.08 10.38 16.39
N THR A 332 -20.26 10.98 17.58
CA THR A 332 -19.15 11.22 18.51
C THR A 332 -18.51 9.90 18.93
N LYS A 333 -17.26 9.70 18.51
CA LYS A 333 -16.40 8.63 19.02
C LYS A 333 -15.34 9.23 19.95
N PRO A 334 -14.99 8.55 21.06
CA PRO A 334 -13.90 9.02 21.90
C PRO A 334 -12.57 8.91 21.17
N ILE A 335 -11.66 9.85 21.42
CA ILE A 335 -10.32 9.84 20.82
C ILE A 335 -9.59 8.56 21.22
N ARG A 336 -9.21 7.74 20.24
CA ARG A 336 -8.39 6.55 20.49
C ARG A 336 -6.92 6.96 20.52
N THR A 337 -6.21 6.55 21.58
CA THR A 337 -4.78 6.81 21.73
C THR A 337 -4.01 5.51 21.58
N LEU A 338 -3.07 5.47 20.65
CA LEU A 338 -2.16 4.36 20.42
C LEU A 338 -0.74 4.80 20.82
N PRO A 339 -0.18 4.23 21.90
CA PRO A 339 1.15 4.59 22.38
C PRO A 339 2.27 3.90 21.60
N GLU A 340 3.50 4.37 21.79
CA GLU A 340 4.74 3.81 21.23
C GLU A 340 4.82 3.78 19.70
N VAL A 341 4.03 4.59 19.00
CA VAL A 341 4.01 4.64 17.54
C VAL A 341 5.24 5.37 16.99
N THR A 342 5.92 4.76 16.03
CA THR A 342 7.04 5.34 15.29
C THR A 342 6.67 5.69 13.86
N THR A 343 5.93 4.80 13.18
CA THR A 343 5.45 5.04 11.82
C THR A 343 4.02 4.56 11.65
N VAL A 344 3.33 5.17 10.68
CA VAL A 344 1.95 4.88 10.31
C VAL A 344 1.85 4.89 8.80
N SER A 345 1.17 3.90 8.24
CA SER A 345 0.74 3.91 6.85
C SER A 345 -0.70 3.42 6.74
N TRP A 346 -1.42 3.94 5.75
CA TRP A 346 -2.75 3.47 5.44
C TRP A 346 -2.66 2.10 4.77
N ALA A 347 -3.41 1.15 5.30
CA ALA A 347 -3.59 -0.17 4.71
C ALA A 347 -4.69 -0.13 3.64
N ASN A 348 -5.80 0.52 3.99
CA ASN A 348 -6.97 0.83 3.17
C ASN A 348 -7.84 1.84 3.95
N ASP A 349 -9.05 2.13 3.48
CA ASP A 349 -9.95 3.10 4.12
C ASP A 349 -10.40 2.71 5.53
N GLN A 350 -10.20 1.45 5.93
CA GLN A 350 -10.67 0.89 7.19
C GLN A 350 -9.55 0.37 8.10
N SER A 351 -8.29 0.56 7.73
CA SER A 351 -7.19 0.11 8.57
C SER A 351 -5.88 0.86 8.37
N LEU A 352 -5.05 0.78 9.41
CA LEU A 352 -3.67 1.27 9.43
C LEU A 352 -2.69 0.13 9.64
N VAL A 353 -1.51 0.24 9.05
CA VAL A 353 -0.30 -0.43 9.54
C VAL A 353 0.43 0.54 10.45
N ILE A 354 0.69 0.09 11.66
CA ILE A 354 1.34 0.87 12.70
C ILE A 354 2.58 0.12 13.13
N THR A 355 3.70 0.84 13.26
CA THR A 355 4.92 0.26 13.80
C THR A 355 5.36 0.98 15.05
N ASN A 356 6.00 0.25 15.95
CA ASN A 356 6.96 0.84 16.90
C ASN A 356 8.38 0.49 16.46
N ASN A 357 9.37 0.60 17.35
CA ASN A 357 10.76 0.28 17.00
C ASN A 357 10.95 -1.19 16.57
N PHE A 358 10.14 -2.12 17.06
CA PHE A 358 10.38 -3.56 16.89
C PHE A 358 9.15 -4.36 16.47
N GLU A 359 7.97 -3.76 16.44
CA GLU A 359 6.71 -4.45 16.24
C GLU A 359 5.90 -3.84 15.12
N ILE A 360 5.15 -4.71 14.46
CA ILE A 360 4.16 -4.37 13.45
C ILE A 360 2.78 -4.70 14.01
N TRP A 361 1.85 -3.78 13.85
CA TRP A 361 0.46 -3.90 14.28
C TRP A 361 -0.45 -3.48 13.12
N LEU A 362 -1.61 -4.13 13.01
CA LEU A 362 -2.71 -3.69 12.16
C LEU A 362 -3.81 -3.12 13.04
N TYR A 363 -4.24 -1.90 12.77
CA TYR A 363 -5.37 -1.30 13.48
C TYR A 363 -6.57 -1.25 12.56
N ASN A 364 -7.69 -1.85 12.96
CA ASN A 364 -8.94 -1.84 12.20
C ASN A 364 -9.91 -0.83 12.83
N PHE A 365 -10.48 0.06 12.01
CA PHE A 365 -11.37 1.11 12.50
C PHE A 365 -12.81 0.63 12.77
N ASN A 366 -13.23 -0.51 12.20
CA ASN A 366 -14.58 -1.05 12.39
C ASN A 366 -14.77 -1.65 13.78
N ASP A 367 -13.78 -2.44 14.24
CA ASP A 367 -13.79 -3.04 15.58
C ASP A 367 -12.91 -2.27 16.58
N GLU A 368 -12.23 -1.21 16.10
CA GLU A 368 -11.35 -0.33 16.87
C GLU A 368 -10.21 -1.08 17.59
N SER A 369 -9.80 -2.23 17.04
CA SER A 369 -8.88 -3.14 17.68
C SER A 369 -7.49 -3.16 17.01
N PRO A 370 -6.39 -3.10 17.79
CA PRO A 370 -5.07 -3.41 17.30
C PRO A 370 -4.84 -4.93 17.27
N THR A 371 -4.46 -5.44 16.12
CA THR A 371 -4.03 -6.83 15.90
C THR A 371 -2.52 -6.88 15.83
N PHE A 372 -1.90 -7.64 16.73
CA PHE A 372 -0.46 -7.90 16.70
C PHE A 372 -0.08 -8.68 15.45
N VAL A 373 0.88 -8.17 14.68
CA VAL A 373 1.41 -8.85 13.51
C VAL A 373 2.71 -9.56 13.87
N GLU A 374 3.77 -8.86 14.23
CA GLU A 374 5.08 -9.51 14.42
C GLU A 374 5.99 -8.67 15.32
N ARG A 375 6.91 -9.35 16.01
CA ARG A 375 8.00 -8.70 16.76
C ARG A 375 9.34 -9.11 16.18
N LEU A 376 10.13 -8.11 15.81
CA LEU A 376 11.43 -8.24 15.16
C LEU A 376 12.55 -7.83 16.10
N SER A 377 13.74 -8.39 15.88
CA SER A 377 14.95 -8.02 16.64
C SER A 377 15.68 -6.81 16.07
N LEU A 378 15.26 -6.30 14.92
CA LEU A 378 15.86 -5.17 14.22
C LEU A 378 14.92 -3.96 14.27
N ASN A 379 15.50 -2.76 14.30
CA ASN A 379 14.74 -1.52 14.28
C ASN A 379 13.97 -1.36 12.98
N LEU A 380 12.65 -1.25 13.08
CA LEU A 380 11.76 -0.96 11.97
C LEU A 380 11.92 0.50 11.51
N SER A 381 12.13 0.65 10.20
CA SER A 381 12.07 1.94 9.52
C SER A 381 10.67 2.25 9.00
N GLY A 382 9.84 1.22 8.80
CA GLY A 382 8.42 1.36 8.47
C GLY A 382 7.80 0.06 7.94
N ALA A 383 6.48 0.08 7.75
CA ALA A 383 5.73 -1.01 7.14
C ALA A 383 4.49 -0.50 6.39
N LEU A 384 4.01 -1.29 5.44
CA LEU A 384 2.81 -1.04 4.63
C LEU A 384 2.14 -2.36 4.21
N ARG A 385 0.85 -2.33 3.86
CA ARG A 385 0.17 -3.50 3.28
C ARG A 385 0.63 -3.75 1.85
N TYR A 386 0.63 -5.02 1.47
CA TYR A 386 0.77 -5.44 0.07
C TYR A 386 -0.60 -5.54 -0.60
N GLY A 387 -1.19 -4.39 -0.94
CA GLY A 387 -2.56 -4.31 -1.44
C GLY A 387 -3.55 -5.03 -0.49
N ASP A 388 -4.50 -5.75 -1.09
CA ASP A 388 -5.49 -6.53 -0.33
C ASP A 388 -4.98 -7.92 0.09
N ALA A 389 -3.96 -8.45 -0.60
CA ALA A 389 -3.39 -9.78 -0.33
C ALA A 389 -2.88 -9.89 1.11
N PRO A 390 -2.81 -11.09 1.73
CA PRO A 390 -2.53 -11.26 3.15
C PRO A 390 -1.03 -11.11 3.50
N TYR A 391 -0.39 -10.03 3.07
CA TYR A 391 1.02 -9.74 3.33
C TYR A 391 1.26 -8.29 3.80
N VAL A 392 2.24 -8.12 4.68
CA VAL A 392 2.81 -6.81 5.03
C VAL A 392 4.21 -6.73 4.47
N LEU A 393 4.53 -5.60 3.83
CA LEU A 393 5.90 -5.23 3.51
C LEU A 393 6.46 -4.40 4.65
N PHE A 394 7.64 -4.74 5.13
CA PHE A 394 8.35 -3.94 6.13
C PHE A 394 9.79 -3.72 5.71
N PHE A 395 10.40 -2.68 6.25
CA PHE A 395 11.78 -2.34 5.94
C PHE A 395 12.55 -1.89 7.18
N SER A 396 13.82 -2.25 7.22
CA SER A 396 14.73 -2.04 8.34
C SER A 396 16.14 -1.88 7.81
N GLY A 397 16.80 -0.76 8.13
CA GLY A 397 18.13 -0.47 7.62
C GLY A 397 18.12 -0.41 6.09
N ASN A 398 18.86 -1.30 5.44
CA ASN A 398 18.97 -1.37 3.98
C ASN A 398 18.19 -2.53 3.33
N GLU A 399 17.22 -3.12 4.03
CA GLU A 399 16.52 -4.33 3.58
C GLU A 399 15.00 -4.14 3.57
N VAL A 400 14.35 -4.69 2.54
CA VAL A 400 12.90 -4.82 2.46
C VAL A 400 12.51 -6.28 2.55
N TRP A 401 11.48 -6.56 3.34
CA TRP A 401 10.98 -7.88 3.63
C TRP A 401 9.47 -7.94 3.39
N ALA A 402 8.99 -9.09 2.94
CA ALA A 402 7.59 -9.44 2.93
C ALA A 402 7.29 -10.42 4.07
N LEU A 403 6.19 -10.21 4.77
CA LEU A 403 5.71 -11.05 5.87
C LEU A 403 4.29 -11.51 5.56
N GLU A 404 4.03 -12.81 5.68
CA GLU A 404 2.66 -13.33 5.56
C GLU A 404 1.81 -13.06 6.81
N LEU A 405 0.53 -12.79 6.61
CA LEU A 405 -0.48 -12.65 7.67
C LEU A 405 -1.27 -13.95 7.89
N ASP A 406 -0.83 -15.05 7.28
CA ASP A 406 -1.43 -16.37 7.45
C ASP A 406 -1.02 -16.99 8.79
N ASN A 407 -2.01 -17.20 9.66
CA ASN A 407 -1.84 -17.74 11.01
C ASN A 407 -1.74 -19.28 11.06
N ARG A 408 -1.80 -19.99 9.93
CA ARG A 408 -1.67 -21.46 9.89
C ARG A 408 -0.21 -21.88 10.15
N GLY A 409 0.13 -22.31 11.36
CA GLY A 409 1.52 -22.65 11.68
C GLY A 409 2.43 -21.41 11.74
N GLU A 410 3.74 -21.59 11.51
CA GLU A 410 4.69 -20.47 11.59
C GLU A 410 4.54 -19.50 10.42
N ARG A 411 4.67 -18.20 10.70
CA ARG A 411 4.67 -17.16 9.68
C ARG A 411 6.02 -17.13 8.97
N GLN A 412 5.97 -17.18 7.65
CA GLN A 412 7.11 -17.03 6.78
C GLN A 412 7.36 -15.57 6.43
N ARG A 413 8.64 -15.28 6.19
CA ARG A 413 9.12 -13.98 5.72
C ARG A 413 10.14 -14.17 4.61
N TRP A 414 10.13 -13.25 3.65
CA TRP A 414 11.00 -13.28 2.48
C TRP A 414 11.73 -11.95 2.37
N GLN A 415 13.05 -11.99 2.24
CA GLN A 415 13.79 -10.80 1.86
C GLN A 415 13.51 -10.54 0.39
N ILE A 416 12.98 -9.37 0.04
CA ILE A 416 12.63 -9.05 -1.35
C ILE A 416 13.60 -8.05 -1.96
N GLY A 417 14.30 -7.27 -1.13
CA GLY A 417 15.33 -6.37 -1.59
C GLY A 417 16.39 -6.04 -0.55
N LYS A 418 17.61 -5.80 -1.03
CA LYS A 418 18.76 -5.36 -0.23
C LYS A 418 19.53 -4.30 -0.98
N PHE A 419 19.86 -3.20 -0.31
CA PHE A 419 20.40 -1.99 -0.92
C PHE A 419 21.74 -1.60 -0.29
N ASN A 420 22.48 -0.72 -0.97
CA ASN A 420 23.77 -0.25 -0.45
C ASN A 420 23.64 0.85 0.62
N ASN A 421 22.46 1.47 0.72
CA ASN A 421 22.20 2.58 1.62
C ASN A 421 20.91 2.31 2.40
N ASP A 422 20.80 2.96 3.57
CA ASP A 422 19.61 2.87 4.40
C ASP A 422 18.36 3.37 3.67
N LEU A 423 17.26 2.69 3.95
CA LEU A 423 15.95 2.94 3.42
C LEU A 423 15.26 4.04 4.22
N VAL A 424 14.62 4.95 3.51
CA VAL A 424 13.84 6.05 4.11
C VAL A 424 12.37 6.01 3.68
N GLY A 425 12.03 5.24 2.65
CA GLY A 425 10.65 5.07 2.21
C GLY A 425 10.48 3.89 1.25
N VAL A 426 9.30 3.27 1.31
CA VAL A 426 8.90 2.17 0.43
C VAL A 426 7.48 2.44 -0.04
N PHE A 427 7.26 2.39 -1.35
CA PHE A 427 5.99 2.74 -1.99
C PHE A 427 5.59 1.63 -2.97
N LEU A 428 4.39 1.08 -2.79
CA LEU A 428 3.84 0.04 -3.64
C LEU A 428 3.05 0.67 -4.79
N SER A 429 3.20 0.13 -6.01
CA SER A 429 2.37 0.53 -7.14
C SER A 429 0.92 0.08 -6.94
N PRO A 430 -0.08 0.81 -7.47
CA PRO A 430 -1.49 0.45 -7.29
C PRO A 430 -1.90 -0.93 -7.83
N ASP A 431 -1.12 -1.49 -8.76
CA ASP A 431 -1.32 -2.84 -9.29
C ASP A 431 -0.52 -3.92 -8.54
N ASN A 432 0.17 -3.55 -7.46
CA ASN A 432 1.01 -4.39 -6.61
C ASN A 432 2.17 -5.08 -7.34
N LYS A 433 2.52 -4.65 -8.55
CA LYS A 433 3.56 -5.28 -9.38
C LYS A 433 4.94 -4.70 -9.18
N THR A 434 5.03 -3.44 -8.78
CA THR A 434 6.30 -2.73 -8.63
C THR A 434 6.42 -2.13 -7.25
N LEU A 435 7.61 -2.26 -6.66
CA LEU A 435 7.99 -1.58 -5.44
C LEU A 435 8.97 -0.46 -5.77
N THR A 436 8.65 0.76 -5.37
CA THR A 436 9.58 1.89 -5.42
C THR A 436 10.20 2.08 -4.04
N VAL A 437 11.52 2.03 -3.98
CA VAL A 437 12.29 2.04 -2.73
C VAL A 437 13.19 3.26 -2.72
N GLN A 438 12.98 4.15 -1.75
CA GLN A 438 13.81 5.31 -1.55
C GLN A 438 14.88 5.02 -0.51
N THR A 439 16.14 5.23 -0.90
CA THR A 439 17.29 5.26 -0.01
C THR A 439 17.68 6.69 0.33
N THR A 440 18.66 6.86 1.23
CA THR A 440 19.26 8.18 1.49
C THR A 440 19.97 8.82 0.28
N GLN A 441 20.23 8.06 -0.80
CA GLN A 441 21.01 8.53 -1.95
C GLN A 441 20.23 8.53 -3.28
N ASP A 442 19.36 7.55 -3.49
CA ASP A 442 18.66 7.31 -4.76
C ASP A 442 17.28 6.64 -4.54
N ILE A 443 16.48 6.59 -5.60
CA ILE A 443 15.24 5.82 -5.68
C ILE A 443 15.46 4.62 -6.61
N TYR A 444 15.00 3.46 -6.18
CA TYR A 444 15.08 2.20 -6.90
C TYR A 444 13.69 1.69 -7.27
N ARG A 445 13.58 0.97 -8.38
CA ARG A 445 12.36 0.26 -8.78
C ARG A 445 12.60 -1.24 -8.84
N LEU A 446 11.79 -2.00 -8.12
CA LEU A 446 11.85 -3.45 -8.03
C LEU A 446 10.59 -4.04 -8.65
N ASN A 447 10.74 -4.95 -9.60
CA ASN A 447 9.62 -5.71 -10.12
C ASN A 447 9.34 -6.91 -9.20
N LEU A 448 8.13 -6.98 -8.66
CA LEU A 448 7.68 -8.06 -7.78
C LEU A 448 7.07 -9.24 -8.57
N GLN A 449 6.66 -9.00 -9.82
CA GLN A 449 6.17 -10.00 -10.75
C GLN A 449 7.14 -10.04 -11.94
N THR A 450 8.31 -10.64 -11.73
CA THR A 450 9.20 -10.97 -12.85
C THR A 450 8.44 -11.92 -13.77
N GLU A 451 7.88 -11.40 -14.86
CA GLU A 451 7.55 -12.24 -16.00
C GLU A 451 8.86 -12.96 -16.33
N LEU A 452 8.83 -14.29 -16.30
CA LEU A 452 9.88 -15.09 -16.90
C LEU A 452 9.91 -14.68 -18.36
N ASN A 453 10.72 -13.67 -18.69
CA ASN A 453 11.14 -13.42 -20.05
C ASN A 453 11.73 -14.75 -20.51
N SER A 454 10.95 -15.51 -21.28
CA SER A 454 11.45 -16.62 -22.04
C SER A 454 12.55 -16.02 -22.91
N SER A 455 13.80 -16.22 -22.51
CA SER A 455 14.96 -15.91 -23.30
C SER A 455 15.01 -16.87 -24.48
N GLU A 456 14.04 -16.77 -25.39
CA GLU A 456 14.28 -17.12 -26.78
C GLU A 456 14.99 -15.91 -27.41
N PRO A 457 16.22 -16.08 -27.90
CA PRO A 457 16.84 -15.03 -28.68
C PRO A 457 15.97 -14.76 -29.91
N PRO A 458 15.78 -13.50 -30.34
CA PRO A 458 14.97 -13.21 -31.50
C PRO A 458 15.54 -13.94 -32.71
N ALA A 459 14.74 -14.84 -33.28
CA ALA A 459 15.05 -15.51 -34.52
C ALA A 459 15.19 -14.45 -35.62
N GLY A 460 16.41 -14.30 -36.14
CA GLY A 460 16.71 -13.74 -37.45
C GLY A 460 16.29 -12.29 -37.69
N SER A 461 17.20 -11.34 -37.43
CA SER A 461 17.27 -10.11 -38.24
C SER A 461 18.43 -10.24 -39.23
N PRO A 462 18.20 -10.02 -40.54
CA PRO A 462 19.22 -10.20 -41.55
C PRO A 462 20.26 -9.09 -41.46
N ALA A 463 21.52 -9.51 -41.49
CA ALA A 463 22.67 -8.64 -41.69
C ALA A 463 22.64 -8.02 -43.09
N THR A 464 22.68 -6.69 -43.17
CA THR A 464 23.22 -5.94 -44.32
C THR A 464 23.54 -4.52 -43.85
N MET A 465 24.84 -4.17 -43.71
CA MET A 465 25.64 -3.39 -44.69
C MET A 465 25.28 -1.90 -44.66
N ILE A 466 26.10 -0.97 -44.12
CA ILE A 466 27.30 -0.30 -44.69
C ILE A 466 27.48 0.97 -43.79
N GLN A 467 28.63 1.53 -43.39
CA GLN A 467 29.88 1.82 -44.10
C GLN A 467 31.04 2.12 -43.14
N LYS A 468 32.22 1.60 -43.48
CA LYS A 468 33.54 2.11 -43.10
C LYS A 468 33.83 3.44 -43.79
N TYR A 469 34.27 4.45 -43.06
CA TYR A 469 35.25 5.46 -43.51
C TYR A 469 36.11 5.84 -42.29
N LEU A 470 37.25 5.19 -42.07
CA LEU A 470 38.59 5.65 -42.45
C LEU A 470 38.92 7.08 -41.97
N HIS A 471 39.49 7.14 -40.77
CA HIS A 471 40.43 8.18 -40.37
C HIS A 471 41.68 8.08 -41.25
N LEU A 472 42.09 9.21 -41.85
CA LEU A 472 43.47 9.59 -42.17
C LEU A 472 43.46 11.00 -42.76
N SER A 473 43.91 12.00 -41.99
CA SER A 473 45.08 12.82 -42.36
C SER A 473 45.23 14.03 -41.43
N ASN A 474 46.44 14.16 -40.91
CA ASN A 474 47.02 15.30 -40.20
C ASN A 474 46.84 16.65 -40.92
N SER A 475 46.76 17.74 -40.16
CA SER A 475 47.67 18.89 -40.30
C SER A 475 47.46 19.93 -39.21
N GLN A 476 48.56 20.24 -38.51
CA GLN A 476 48.98 21.50 -37.86
C GLN A 476 48.10 22.16 -36.80
#